data_AF-A0A9E2PK10-F1
#
_entry.id   AF-A0A9E2PK10-F1
#
_cell.length_a   1.000
_cell.length_b   1.000
_cell.length_c   1.000
_cell.angle_alpha   90.00
_cell.angle_beta   90.00
_cell.angle_gamma   90.00
#
_symmetry.space_group_name_H-M   'P 1'
#
loop_
_entity.id
_entity.type
_entity.pdbx_description
1 polymer ?
#
loop_
_entity_poly.entity_id
_entity_poly.type
_entity_poly.pdbx_seq_one_letter_code
_entity_poly.pdbx_strand_id
1 'polypeptide(L)'
;WIRTKMRLKPSGWPLLRYQLRQKGVAESITEKVISDFAGQYDEIAVAGKLAATRRPRYKGLEPLKLKRRLYDYLRRRGFSQEAILQAIEK
;
A
#
# COMPACT_ATOMS: atom_id res chain seq x y z
N TRP A 1 -11.65 12.98 -2.48
CA TRP A 1 -11.69 11.50 -2.52
C TRP A 1 -10.36 10.86 -2.08
N ILE A 2 -9.23 11.17 -2.71
CA ILE A 2 -7.93 10.50 -2.45
C ILE A 2 -7.44 10.70 -1.01
N ARG A 3 -7.46 11.93 -0.49
CA ARG A 3 -7.13 12.23 0.93
C ARG A 3 -7.92 11.38 1.91
N THR A 4 -9.24 11.39 1.76
CA THR A 4 -10.16 10.62 2.61
C THR A 4 -9.90 9.12 2.49
N LYS A 5 -9.67 8.63 1.27
CA LYS A 5 -9.36 7.22 1.01
C LYS A 5 -8.06 6.81 1.71
N MET A 6 -6.97 7.54 1.49
CA MET A 6 -5.67 7.20 2.09
C MET A 6 -5.69 7.28 3.62
N ARG A 7 -6.53 8.17 4.19
CA ARG A 7 -6.74 8.23 5.64
C ARG A 7 -7.55 7.05 6.20
N LEU A 8 -8.61 6.62 5.51
CA LEU A 8 -9.50 5.56 5.99
C LEU A 8 -9.01 4.14 5.64
N LYS A 9 -8.49 3.96 4.42
CA LYS A 9 -8.00 2.70 3.88
C LYS A 9 -6.71 2.98 3.09
N PRO A 10 -5.56 3.01 3.77
CA PRO A 10 -4.29 3.25 3.12
C PRO A 10 -4.02 2.16 2.09
N SER A 11 -3.61 2.59 0.90
CA SER A 11 -3.39 1.76 -0.28
C SER A 11 -2.16 2.25 -1.02
N GLY A 12 -1.59 1.40 -1.85
CA GLY A 12 -0.45 1.82 -2.66
C GLY A 12 -0.79 2.62 -3.90
N TRP A 13 0.24 3.21 -4.49
CA TRP A 13 0.15 3.98 -5.73
C TRP A 13 -0.41 3.15 -6.90
N PRO A 14 0.00 1.89 -7.13
CA PRO A 14 -0.55 1.07 -8.20
C PRO A 14 -2.08 0.95 -8.18
N LEU A 15 -2.66 0.68 -7.00
CA LEU A 15 -4.11 0.55 -6.87
C LEU A 15 -4.82 1.90 -6.98
N LEU A 16 -4.19 2.99 -6.52
CA LEU A 16 -4.73 4.34 -6.72
C LEU A 16 -4.80 4.69 -8.20
N ARG A 17 -3.72 4.44 -8.97
CA ARG A 17 -3.67 4.62 -10.43
C ARG A 17 -4.79 3.86 -11.12
N TYR A 18 -4.92 2.57 -10.79
CA TYR A 18 -5.96 1.72 -11.36
C TYR A 18 -7.37 2.28 -11.09
N GLN A 19 -7.65 2.72 -9.87
CA GLN A 19 -8.97 3.27 -9.53
C GLN A 19 -9.25 4.62 -10.17
N LEU A 20 -8.23 5.47 -10.35
CA LEU A 20 -8.40 6.74 -11.06
C LEU A 20 -8.69 6.50 -12.54
N ARG A 21 -7.97 5.58 -13.17
CA ARG A 21 -8.26 5.15 -14.55
C ARG A 21 -9.67 4.56 -14.68
N GLN A 22 -10.09 3.69 -13.76
CA GLN A 22 -11.46 3.13 -13.73
C GLN A 22 -12.54 4.21 -13.56
N LYS A 23 -12.22 5.33 -12.92
CA LYS A 23 -13.11 6.49 -12.80
C LYS A 23 -13.12 7.39 -14.03
N GLY A 24 -12.38 7.04 -15.10
CA GLY A 24 -12.25 7.86 -16.31
C GLY A 24 -11.34 9.07 -16.13
N VAL A 25 -10.51 9.10 -15.09
CA VAL A 25 -9.55 10.20 -14.88
C VAL A 25 -8.39 10.04 -15.86
N ALA A 26 -8.11 11.10 -16.62
CA ALA A 26 -7.00 11.13 -17.56
C ALA A 26 -5.67 10.79 -16.87
N GLU A 27 -4.78 10.13 -17.62
CA GLU A 27 -3.47 9.71 -17.11
C GLU A 27 -2.63 10.91 -16.66
N SER A 28 -2.64 12.01 -17.40
CA SER A 28 -1.96 13.25 -17.04
C SER A 28 -2.40 13.82 -15.68
N ILE A 29 -3.70 13.74 -15.37
CA ILE A 29 -4.26 14.17 -14.09
C ILE A 29 -3.85 13.19 -12.99
N THR A 30 -3.87 11.89 -13.27
CA THR A 30 -3.45 10.84 -12.34
C THR A 30 -2.00 11.04 -11.93
N GLU A 31 -1.11 11.28 -12.89
CA GLU A 31 0.32 11.48 -12.67
C GLU A 31 0.59 12.72 -11.84
N LYS A 32 -0.07 13.84 -12.17
CA LYS A 32 0.03 15.08 -11.42
C LYS A 32 -0.39 14.89 -9.97
N VAL A 33 -1.53 14.25 -9.75
CA VAL A 33 -2.04 13.97 -8.41
C VAL A 33 -1.09 13.06 -7.63
N ILE A 34 -0.52 12.03 -8.26
CA ILE A 34 0.42 11.14 -7.57
C ILE A 34 1.69 11.90 -7.19
N SER A 35 2.21 12.75 -8.09
CA SER A 35 3.35 13.61 -7.80
C SER A 35 3.07 14.57 -6.64
N ASP A 36 1.92 15.25 -6.65
CA ASP A 36 1.50 16.19 -5.59
C ASP A 36 1.38 15.49 -4.22
N PHE A 37 0.96 14.22 -4.21
CA PHE A 37 0.79 13.44 -2.99
C PHE A 37 2.05 12.65 -2.59
N ALA A 38 3.01 12.42 -3.47
CA ALA A 38 4.23 11.67 -3.18
C ALA A 38 5.03 12.29 -2.02
N GLY A 39 5.05 13.63 -1.93
CA GLY A 39 5.68 14.34 -0.80
C GLY A 39 4.90 14.27 0.53
N GLN A 40 3.63 13.86 0.50
CA GLN A 40 2.75 13.80 1.68
C GLN A 40 2.47 12.36 2.13
N TYR A 41 2.74 11.37 1.29
CA TYR A 41 2.38 9.97 1.53
C TYR A 41 3.57 9.05 1.27
N ASP A 42 4.23 8.67 2.37
CA ASP A 42 5.28 7.65 2.34
C ASP A 42 4.63 6.25 2.28
N GLU A 43 4.61 5.69 1.07
CA GLU A 43 4.06 4.36 0.80
C GLU A 43 4.75 3.26 1.64
N ILE A 44 6.07 3.36 1.82
CA ILE A 44 6.88 2.38 2.55
C ILE A 44 6.58 2.45 4.04
N ALA A 45 6.55 3.65 4.62
CA ALA A 45 6.23 3.83 6.04
C ALA A 45 4.80 3.37 6.35
N VAL A 46 3.84 3.64 5.47
CA VAL A 46 2.45 3.19 5.64
C VAL A 46 2.33 1.67 5.52
N ALA A 47 2.99 1.05 4.53
CA ALA A 47 3.04 -0.40 4.40
C ALA A 47 3.64 -1.06 5.64
N GLY A 48 4.75 -0.52 6.16
CA GLY A 48 5.40 -0.99 7.38
C GLY A 48 4.51 -0.89 8.61
N LYS A 49 3.82 0.24 8.83
CA LYS A 49 2.85 0.39 9.92
C LYS A 49 1.74 -0.65 9.83
N LEU A 50 1.17 -0.86 8.64
CA LEU A 50 0.11 -1.85 8.43
C LEU A 50 0.61 -3.29 8.64
N ALA A 51 1.83 -3.59 8.23
CA ALA A 51 2.46 -4.89 8.45
C ALA A 51 2.64 -5.14 9.95
N ALA A 52 3.19 -4.17 10.68
CA ALA A 52 3.39 -4.24 12.13
C ALA A 52 2.07 -4.44 12.89
N THR A 53 1.01 -3.69 12.56
CA THR A 53 -0.32 -3.88 13.17
C THR A 53 -0.91 -5.25 12.84
N ARG A 54 -0.58 -5.84 11.69
CA ARG A 54 -1.11 -7.15 11.27
C ARG A 54 -0.30 -8.32 11.82
N ARG A 55 1.00 -8.14 12.08
CA ARG A 55 1.95 -9.18 12.52
C ARG A 55 1.46 -9.99 13.74
N PRO A 56 0.86 -9.39 14.79
CA PRO A 56 0.32 -10.14 15.93
C PRO A 56 -0.76 -11.18 15.56
N ARG A 57 -1.52 -10.97 14.49
CA ARG A 57 -2.54 -11.94 14.02
C ARG A 57 -1.93 -13.21 13.43
N TYR A 58 -0.64 -13.20 13.16
CA TYR A 58 0.13 -14.30 12.58
C TYR A 58 1.09 -14.92 13.61
N LYS A 59 0.93 -14.60 14.90
CA LYS A 59 1.72 -15.19 15.98
C LYS A 59 1.58 -16.71 15.95
N GLY A 60 2.71 -17.42 16.03
CA GLY A 60 2.76 -18.89 15.98
C GLY A 60 2.84 -19.49 14.57
N LEU A 61 2.79 -18.68 13.50
CA LEU A 61 3.10 -19.17 12.16
C LEU A 61 4.62 -19.23 11.94
N GLU A 62 5.05 -20.19 11.15
CA GLU A 62 6.43 -20.25 10.67
C GLU A 62 6.82 -18.96 9.93
N PRO A 63 8.09 -18.51 10.05
CA PRO A 63 8.54 -17.25 9.46
C PRO A 63 8.19 -17.08 7.99
N LEU A 64 8.36 -18.13 7.17
CA LEU A 64 8.04 -18.10 5.74
C LEU A 64 6.53 -17.90 5.48
N LYS A 65 5.68 -18.58 6.25
CA LYS A 65 4.21 -18.45 6.16
C LYS A 65 3.76 -17.07 6.62
N LEU A 66 4.38 -16.51 7.66
CA LEU A 66 4.13 -15.15 8.13
C LEU A 66 4.47 -14.12 7.05
N LYS A 67 5.67 -14.21 6.47
CA LYS A 67 6.11 -13.31 5.38
C LYS A 67 5.16 -13.38 4.19
N ARG A 68 4.79 -14.59 3.74
CA ARG A 68 3.83 -14.79 2.64
C ARG A 68 2.46 -14.17 2.93
N ARG A 69 1.93 -14.36 4.15
CA ARG A 69 0.64 -13.76 4.54
C ARG A 69 0.68 -12.24 4.63
N LEU A 70 1.78 -11.65 5.08
CA LEU A 70 1.97 -10.21 5.06
C LEU A 70 2.10 -9.68 3.63
N TYR A 71 2.84 -10.38 2.77
CA TYR A 71 2.98 -10.06 1.36
C TYR A 71 1.62 -10.01 0.66
N ASP A 72 0.82 -11.07 0.76
CA ASP A 72 -0.50 -11.14 0.13
C ASP A 72 -1.49 -10.12 0.70
N TYR A 73 -1.33 -9.75 1.97
CA TYR A 73 -2.15 -8.73 2.60
C TYR A 73 -1.85 -7.33 2.06
N LEU A 74 -0.57 -6.96 1.95
CA LEU A 74 -0.17 -5.66 1.41
C LEU A 74 -0.40 -5.60 -0.10
N ARG A 75 -0.14 -6.69 -0.84
CA ARG A 75 -0.40 -6.78 -2.28
C ARG A 75 -1.86 -6.55 -2.63
N ARG A 76 -2.80 -7.12 -1.86
CA ARG A 76 -4.24 -6.85 -2.04
C ARG A 76 -4.67 -5.42 -1.73
N ARG A 77 -3.86 -4.67 -0.97
CA ARG A 77 -4.03 -3.23 -0.78
C ARG A 77 -3.32 -2.39 -1.85
N GLY A 78 -2.65 -3.05 -2.78
CA GLY A 78 -2.06 -2.41 -3.95
C GLY A 78 -0.77 -1.66 -3.69
N PHE A 79 -0.07 -1.99 -2.60
CA PHE A 79 1.30 -1.50 -2.36
C PHE A 79 2.25 -1.98 -3.45
N SER A 80 3.20 -1.14 -3.83
CA SER A 80 4.29 -1.51 -4.74
C SER A 80 5.10 -2.69 -4.17
N GLN A 81 5.69 -3.50 -5.05
CA GLN A 81 6.48 -4.65 -4.63
C GLN A 81 7.64 -4.24 -3.70
N GLU A 82 8.30 -3.13 -4.02
CA GLU A 82 9.37 -2.55 -3.20
C GLU A 82 8.88 -2.22 -1.78
N ALA A 83 7.77 -1.49 -1.64
CA ALA A 83 7.20 -1.15 -0.34
C ALA A 83 6.80 -2.40 0.47
N ILE A 84 6.32 -3.44 -0.21
CA ILE A 84 5.95 -4.70 0.44
C ILE A 84 7.18 -5.42 0.99
N LEU A 85 8.25 -5.54 0.19
CA LEU A 85 9.48 -6.22 0.61
C LEU A 85 10.11 -5.49 1.80
N GLN A 86 10.28 -4.17 1.68
CA GLN A 86 10.75 -3.30 2.76
C GLN A 86 9.91 -3.44 4.05
N ALA A 87 8.58 -3.54 3.93
CA ALA A 87 7.69 -3.67 5.08
C ALA A 87 7.74 -5.03 5.78
N ILE A 88 8.18 -6.08 5.09
CA ILE A 88 8.24 -7.47 5.60
C ILE A 88 9.63 -7.83 6.12
N GLU A 89 10.67 -7.17 5.59
CA GLU A 89 12.06 -7.33 6.03
C GLU A 89 12.37 -6.56 7.31
N LYS A 90 11.60 -5.52 7.65
CA LYS A 90 11.59 -4.91 8.98
C LYS A 90 11.04 -5.83 10.06
#